data_AF-A0A3A0D9L6-F1
#
_entry.id   AF-A0A3A0D9L6-F1
#
_cell.length_a   1.000
_cell.length_b   1.000
_cell.length_c   1.000
_cell.angle_alpha   90.00
_cell.angle_beta   90.00
_cell.angle_gamma   90.00
#
_symmetry.space_group_name_H-M   'P 1'
#
loop_
_entity.id
_entity.type
_entity.pdbx_description
1 polymer ?
#
loop_
_entity_poly.entity_id
_entity_poly.type
_entity_poly.pdbx_seq_one_letter_code
_entity_poly.pdbx_strand_id
1 'polypeptide(L)'
;MHLLSISGLHLGILAGFMFFFLRLGFVPRRFGLVAIAIAVMLYARLTDSEPPVVRATVLVVALCTGALLGRRALEWNTLAAAAIVVLAMNPAELFRVGAQLSFLCMAVFAAFDIRTFTQPAPNALDRLLHQAAPWPVRLSRALRRWAAQVTLASLAVCLVTSPLVMARFHLASPIAVVLNCVVWFPMALAMLFGFLTLLVGGVFPSLGSAFGALCGASFEALNVIIASARDISGGCYWMPGPDDWWLLAFYLLLSALVSLPRGTIPLRWQVALVAGWIGVAFVVGAVRALPRDRLDVTFLSVGHGCCAVIELPDGRTILCDAGHMGSPDAGGRTVAGYLWSRGITRIDAILVSHADADHFNAVPYLLERFDVGQVLVAPVMFQERDGQRLGAAVEALEAAIAASNAQLANVREGERLAIGGDVSLRILSPPAEGVFGSDNANSVVLAVEYRGRRILITGDLEGRGLNRMLERPPFDVDVLLAPHHGSLSSSPPEFAQWATPEWVVVSGGFRGNLALLERVYGAVGATPLHTARAGAIRASIDAAGIEVRTLGRRRFARE
;
A
#
# COMPACT_ATOMS: atom_id res chain seq x y z
N MET A 1 -7.82 -8.67 5.01
CA MET A 1 -7.33 -7.96 6.20
C MET A 1 -8.42 -7.17 6.92
N HIS A 2 -9.07 -6.15 6.31
CA HIS A 2 -10.08 -5.32 7.03
C HIS A 2 -11.29 -6.07 7.60
N LEU A 3 -11.74 -7.16 6.98
CA LEU A 3 -12.88 -7.94 7.46
C LEU A 3 -12.54 -8.87 8.63
N LEU A 4 -11.26 -9.21 8.83
CA LEU A 4 -10.78 -10.07 9.92
C LEU A 4 -10.35 -9.29 11.16
N SER A 5 -10.14 -7.98 11.04
CA SER A 5 -9.90 -7.07 12.17
C SER A 5 -11.23 -6.71 12.84
N ILE A 6 -11.23 -6.56 14.17
CA ILE A 6 -12.42 -6.26 14.96
C ILE A 6 -12.97 -4.89 14.50
N SER A 7 -14.08 -4.91 13.74
CA SER A 7 -14.62 -3.74 13.08
C SER A 7 -16.02 -3.39 13.55
N GLY A 8 -16.51 -2.22 13.14
CA GLY A 8 -17.90 -1.82 13.36
C GLY A 8 -18.93 -2.76 12.73
N LEU A 9 -18.53 -3.57 11.73
CA LEU A 9 -19.39 -4.60 11.14
C LEU A 9 -19.73 -5.69 12.16
N HIS A 10 -18.73 -6.16 12.92
CA HIS A 10 -18.90 -7.17 13.97
C HIS A 10 -19.86 -6.66 15.04
N LEU A 11 -19.69 -5.41 15.46
CA LEU A 11 -20.59 -4.79 16.42
C LEU A 11 -22.02 -4.63 15.88
N GLY A 12 -22.16 -4.25 14.61
CA GLY A 12 -23.46 -4.12 13.94
C GLY A 12 -24.20 -5.46 13.83
N ILE A 13 -23.49 -6.54 13.49
CA ILE A 13 -24.04 -7.89 13.46
C ILE A 13 -24.49 -8.32 14.87
N LEU A 14 -23.66 -8.09 15.90
CA LEU A 14 -24.00 -8.40 17.29
C LEU A 14 -25.29 -7.67 17.71
N ALA A 15 -25.34 -6.35 17.50
CA ALA A 15 -26.53 -5.55 17.80
C ALA A 15 -27.77 -6.03 17.04
N GLY A 16 -27.60 -6.43 15.77
CA GLY A 16 -28.66 -7.00 14.93
C GLY A 16 -29.21 -8.33 15.45
N PHE A 17 -28.33 -9.27 15.84
CA PHE A 17 -28.72 -10.55 16.42
C PHE A 17 -29.41 -10.36 17.77
N MET A 18 -28.85 -9.51 18.64
CA MET A 18 -29.48 -9.19 19.93
C MET A 18 -30.87 -8.60 19.72
N PHE A 19 -31.02 -7.65 18.79
CA PHE A 19 -32.32 -7.07 18.47
C PHE A 19 -33.32 -8.12 17.97
N PHE A 20 -32.88 -9.06 17.13
CA PHE A 20 -33.71 -10.16 16.64
C PHE A 20 -34.19 -11.08 17.77
N PHE A 21 -33.29 -11.57 18.62
CA PHE A 21 -33.62 -12.47 19.73
C PHE A 21 -34.46 -11.78 20.82
N LEU A 22 -34.15 -10.53 21.17
CA LEU A 22 -34.93 -9.77 22.15
C LEU A 22 -36.36 -9.51 21.66
N ARG A 23 -36.56 -9.41 20.35
CA ARG A 23 -37.90 -9.29 19.74
C ARG A 23 -38.67 -10.61 19.73
N LEU A 24 -37.98 -11.74 19.62
CA LEU A 24 -38.56 -13.08 19.78
C LEU A 24 -38.96 -13.36 21.23
N GLY A 25 -38.18 -12.88 22.21
CA GLY A 25 -38.39 -13.10 23.64
C GLY A 25 -39.46 -12.24 24.31
N PHE A 26 -40.39 -11.63 23.56
CA PHE A 26 -41.45 -10.74 24.08
C PHE A 26 -40.98 -9.56 24.95
N VAL A 27 -39.71 -9.16 24.88
CA VAL A 27 -39.17 -8.05 25.67
C VAL A 27 -39.70 -6.71 25.10
N PRO A 28 -40.18 -5.77 25.94
CA PRO A 28 -40.63 -4.47 25.44
C PRO A 28 -39.47 -3.74 24.75
N ARG A 29 -39.78 -3.11 23.60
CA ARG A 29 -38.79 -2.45 22.71
C ARG A 29 -37.79 -1.54 23.45
N ARG A 30 -38.25 -0.82 24.49
CA ARG A 30 -37.41 0.08 25.29
C ARG A 30 -36.31 -0.66 26.04
N PHE A 31 -36.65 -1.75 26.72
CA PHE A 31 -35.65 -2.57 27.43
C PHE A 31 -34.71 -3.26 26.46
N GLY A 32 -35.21 -3.69 25.30
CA GLY A 32 -34.35 -4.27 24.26
C GLY A 32 -33.29 -3.29 23.74
N LEU A 33 -33.65 -2.03 23.50
CA LEU A 33 -32.70 -1.00 23.06
C LEU A 33 -31.64 -0.67 24.12
N VAL A 34 -32.04 -0.61 25.40
CA VAL A 34 -31.10 -0.39 26.52
C VAL A 34 -30.14 -1.58 26.65
N ALA A 35 -30.65 -2.81 26.56
CA ALA A 35 -29.82 -4.02 26.62
C ALA A 35 -28.79 -4.07 25.48
N ILE A 36 -29.18 -3.69 24.26
CA ILE A 36 -28.25 -3.60 23.12
C ILE A 36 -27.17 -2.55 23.38
N ALA A 37 -27.55 -1.35 23.84
CA ALA A 37 -26.59 -0.29 24.13
C ALA A 37 -25.54 -0.72 25.18
N ILE A 38 -26.00 -1.36 26.27
CA ILE A 38 -25.12 -1.89 27.31
C ILE A 38 -24.20 -2.98 26.77
N ALA A 39 -24.75 -3.96 26.04
CA ALA A 39 -23.96 -5.08 25.53
C ALA A 39 -22.89 -4.62 24.53
N VAL A 40 -23.21 -3.65 23.67
CA VAL A 40 -22.26 -3.06 22.73
C VAL A 40 -21.15 -2.30 23.46
N MET A 41 -21.48 -1.55 24.53
CA MET A 41 -20.46 -0.91 25.37
C MET A 41 -19.56 -1.93 26.09
N LEU A 42 -20.12 -3.02 26.60
CA LEU A 42 -19.35 -4.11 27.23
C LEU A 42 -18.44 -4.80 26.21
N TYR A 43 -18.95 -5.09 25.00
CA TYR A 43 -18.16 -5.66 23.92
C TYR A 43 -16.99 -4.75 23.53
N ALA A 44 -17.20 -3.44 23.46
CA ALA A 44 -16.14 -2.48 23.20
C ALA A 44 -15.04 -2.50 24.28
N ARG A 45 -15.41 -2.72 25.55
CA ARG A 45 -14.43 -2.86 26.64
C ARG A 45 -13.70 -4.20 26.58
N LEU A 46 -14.40 -5.28 26.20
CA LEU A 46 -13.82 -6.61 26.07
C LEU A 46 -12.84 -6.74 24.91
N THR A 47 -12.96 -5.88 23.90
CA THR A 47 -12.09 -5.82 22.70
C THR A 47 -11.05 -4.70 22.79
N ASP A 48 -10.60 -4.38 24.01
CA ASP A 48 -9.60 -3.34 24.31
C ASP A 48 -9.90 -1.95 23.74
N SER A 49 -11.17 -1.69 23.40
CA SER A 49 -11.64 -0.42 22.85
C SER A 49 -10.85 0.01 21.60
N GLU A 50 -10.58 -0.94 20.70
CA GLU A 50 -9.99 -0.61 19.41
C GLU A 50 -10.79 0.51 18.71
N PRO A 51 -10.13 1.48 18.05
CA PRO A 51 -10.79 2.65 17.48
C PRO A 51 -12.01 2.35 16.59
N PRO A 52 -11.98 1.33 15.68
CA PRO A 52 -13.16 0.96 14.89
C PRO A 52 -14.38 0.55 15.72
N VAL A 53 -14.15 -0.14 16.84
CA VAL A 53 -15.22 -0.61 17.74
C VAL A 53 -15.80 0.55 18.53
N VAL A 54 -14.96 1.48 18.99
CA VAL A 54 -15.41 2.69 19.70
C VAL A 54 -16.33 3.53 18.82
N ARG A 55 -15.93 3.77 17.55
CA ARG A 55 -16.76 4.56 16.60
C ARG A 55 -18.12 3.92 16.37
N ALA A 56 -18.14 2.60 16.15
CA ALA A 56 -19.39 1.88 15.94
C ALA A 56 -20.27 1.85 17.20
N THR A 57 -19.66 1.73 18.39
CA THR A 57 -20.36 1.80 19.68
C THR A 57 -21.04 3.15 19.85
N VAL A 58 -20.32 4.25 19.61
CA VAL A 58 -20.88 5.60 19.68
C VAL A 58 -22.08 5.75 18.74
N LEU A 59 -21.98 5.24 17.51
CA LEU A 59 -23.07 5.29 16.54
C LEU A 59 -24.30 4.46 16.98
N VAL A 60 -24.09 3.22 17.42
CA VAL A 60 -25.19 2.33 17.87
C VAL A 60 -25.88 2.90 19.11
N VAL A 61 -25.11 3.44 20.06
CA VAL A 61 -25.65 4.09 21.26
C VAL A 61 -26.44 5.35 20.90
N ALA A 62 -25.95 6.17 19.96
CA ALA A 62 -26.67 7.35 19.48
C ALA A 62 -28.02 6.96 18.83
N LEU A 63 -28.03 5.91 18.01
CA LEU A 63 -29.25 5.38 17.39
C LEU A 63 -30.25 4.83 18.42
N CYS A 64 -29.77 4.05 19.39
CA CYS A 64 -30.61 3.52 20.47
C CYS A 64 -31.22 4.65 21.31
N THR A 65 -30.40 5.66 21.65
CA THR A 65 -30.83 6.83 22.43
C THR A 65 -31.88 7.64 21.67
N GLY A 66 -31.67 7.90 20.37
CA GLY A 66 -32.65 8.58 19.52
C GLY A 66 -33.98 7.84 19.46
N ALA A 67 -33.93 6.51 19.31
CA ALA A 67 -35.11 5.66 19.31
C ALA A 67 -35.85 5.62 20.67
N LEU A 68 -35.13 5.68 21.79
CA LEU A 68 -35.70 5.75 23.14
C LEU A 68 -36.40 7.10 23.40
N LEU A 69 -35.82 8.20 22.91
CA LEU A 69 -36.37 9.54 23.02
C LEU A 69 -37.54 9.82 22.06
N GLY A 70 -37.95 8.82 21.27
CA GLY A 70 -39.03 8.97 20.28
C GLY A 70 -38.69 9.95 19.13
N ARG A 71 -37.42 10.33 18.99
CA ARG A 71 -36.96 11.22 17.93
C ARG A 71 -36.66 10.42 16.67
N ARG A 72 -37.05 10.95 15.50
CA ARG A 72 -36.55 10.43 14.23
C ARG A 72 -35.05 10.73 14.17
N ALA A 73 -34.23 9.69 14.17
CA ALA A 73 -32.79 9.85 13.96
C ALA A 73 -32.59 10.39 12.54
N LEU A 74 -32.25 11.67 12.43
CA LEU A 74 -31.73 12.22 11.18
C LEU A 74 -30.32 11.63 10.99
N GLU A 75 -30.12 10.93 9.88
CA GLU A 75 -28.92 10.15 9.60
C GLU A 75 -27.66 11.02 9.67
N TRP A 76 -27.71 12.20 9.06
CA TRP A 76 -26.64 13.21 9.09
C TRP A 76 -26.34 13.76 10.48
N ASN A 77 -27.36 14.03 11.30
CA ASN A 77 -27.15 14.55 12.66
C ASN A 77 -26.54 13.48 13.58
N THR A 78 -26.94 12.22 13.39
CA THR A 78 -26.39 11.08 14.14
C THR A 78 -24.92 10.87 13.77
N LEU A 79 -24.58 10.99 12.49
CA LEU A 79 -23.22 10.90 12.00
C LEU A 79 -22.35 12.06 12.53
N ALA A 80 -22.86 13.29 12.51
CA ALA A 80 -22.17 14.47 13.04
C ALA A 80 -21.94 14.38 14.56
N ALA A 81 -22.95 13.94 15.32
CA ALA A 81 -22.81 13.71 16.76
C ALA A 81 -21.74 12.64 17.06
N ALA A 82 -21.73 11.54 16.29
CA ALA A 82 -20.70 10.51 16.41
C ALA A 82 -19.30 11.06 16.08
N ALA A 83 -19.17 11.90 15.04
CA ALA A 83 -17.89 12.53 14.69
C ALA A 83 -17.37 13.44 15.80
N ILE A 84 -18.23 14.27 16.39
CA ILE A 84 -17.87 15.17 17.50
C ILE A 84 -17.35 14.35 18.69
N VAL A 85 -18.06 13.29 19.09
CA VAL A 85 -17.65 12.45 20.22
C VAL A 85 -16.32 11.76 19.94
N VAL A 86 -16.15 11.17 18.76
CA VAL A 86 -14.90 10.47 18.38
C VAL A 86 -13.72 11.43 18.35
N LEU A 87 -13.88 12.62 17.78
CA LEU A 87 -12.82 13.63 17.72
C LEU A 87 -12.53 14.26 19.09
N ALA A 88 -13.53 14.40 19.95
CA ALA A 88 -13.33 14.83 21.34
C ALA A 88 -12.53 13.81 22.16
N MET A 89 -12.69 12.50 21.88
CA MET A 89 -11.90 11.44 22.50
C MET A 89 -10.46 11.40 21.96
N ASN A 90 -10.29 11.53 20.64
CA ASN A 90 -8.98 11.53 20.02
C ASN A 90 -8.97 12.36 18.71
N PRO A 91 -8.41 13.59 18.73
CA PRO A 91 -8.32 14.45 17.55
C PRO A 91 -7.49 13.84 16.41
N ALA A 92 -6.56 12.93 16.71
CA ALA A 92 -5.72 12.29 15.70
C ALA A 92 -6.52 11.38 14.76
N GLU A 93 -7.71 10.91 15.16
CA GLU A 93 -8.59 10.09 14.32
C GLU A 93 -8.96 10.80 13.00
N LEU A 94 -8.92 12.15 12.95
CA LEU A 94 -9.14 12.89 11.70
C LEU A 94 -8.16 12.49 10.57
N PHE A 95 -6.93 12.15 10.93
CA PHE A 95 -5.87 11.80 9.98
C PHE A 95 -5.75 10.30 9.74
N ARG A 96 -6.50 9.47 10.48
CA ARG A 96 -6.43 8.01 10.35
C ARG A 96 -7.34 7.54 9.23
N VAL A 97 -6.78 6.81 8.28
CA VAL A 97 -7.50 6.27 7.11
C VAL A 97 -8.69 5.40 7.53
N GLY A 98 -8.56 4.62 8.60
CA GLY A 98 -9.65 3.79 9.12
C GLY A 98 -10.88 4.59 9.58
N ALA A 99 -10.67 5.76 10.20
CA ALA A 99 -11.77 6.65 10.59
C ALA A 99 -12.39 7.31 9.35
N GLN A 100 -11.56 7.82 8.44
CA GLN A 100 -11.99 8.44 7.20
C GLN A 100 -12.88 7.49 6.38
N LEU A 101 -12.44 6.25 6.16
CA LEU A 101 -13.23 5.24 5.45
C LEU A 101 -14.54 4.89 6.17
N SER A 102 -14.52 4.76 7.50
CA SER A 102 -15.72 4.42 8.29
C SER A 102 -16.79 5.50 8.15
N PHE A 103 -16.43 6.78 8.37
CA PHE A 103 -17.36 7.90 8.26
C PHE A 103 -17.83 8.11 6.81
N LEU A 104 -16.95 7.90 5.83
CA LEU A 104 -17.29 7.99 4.41
C LEU A 104 -18.32 6.92 4.01
N CYS A 105 -18.14 5.67 4.42
CA CYS A 105 -19.13 4.60 4.20
C CYS A 105 -20.50 4.97 4.78
N MET A 106 -20.53 5.49 6.02
CA MET A 106 -21.78 5.91 6.66
C MET A 106 -22.43 7.12 5.96
N ALA A 107 -21.63 8.07 5.47
CA ALA A 107 -22.12 9.19 4.68
C ALA A 107 -22.73 8.74 3.34
N VAL A 108 -22.14 7.72 2.68
CA VAL A 108 -22.72 7.12 1.47
C VAL A 108 -24.08 6.50 1.78
N PHE A 109 -24.21 5.75 2.87
CA PHE A 109 -25.51 5.20 3.28
C PHE A 109 -26.56 6.28 3.59
N ALA A 110 -26.14 7.40 4.18
CA ALA A 110 -27.03 8.53 4.49
C ALA A 110 -27.43 9.36 3.24
N ALA A 111 -26.54 9.42 2.24
CA ALA A 111 -26.77 10.16 1.00
C ALA A 111 -27.62 9.37 -0.01
N PHE A 112 -27.37 8.06 -0.12
CA PHE A 112 -28.02 7.17 -1.07
C PHE A 112 -29.05 6.28 -0.36
N ASP A 113 -30.31 6.72 -0.34
CA ASP A 113 -31.42 5.82 0.02
C ASP A 113 -31.64 4.82 -1.13
N ILE A 114 -30.87 3.74 -1.14
CA ILE A 114 -30.88 2.69 -2.17
C ILE A 114 -32.29 2.07 -2.37
N ARG A 115 -33.18 2.24 -1.39
CA ARG A 115 -34.57 1.81 -1.47
C ARG A 115 -35.35 2.59 -2.53
N THR A 116 -34.99 3.83 -2.82
CA THR A 116 -35.67 4.63 -3.87
C THR A 116 -35.38 4.14 -5.29
N PHE A 117 -34.22 3.53 -5.53
CA PHE A 117 -33.84 3.02 -6.85
C PHE A 117 -34.37 1.62 -7.16
N THR A 118 -34.67 0.84 -6.11
CA THR A 118 -35.08 -0.57 -6.22
C THR A 118 -36.58 -0.78 -6.01
N GLN A 119 -37.28 0.23 -5.52
CA GLN A 119 -38.73 0.24 -5.40
C GLN A 119 -39.33 1.06 -6.55
N PRO A 120 -39.89 0.43 -7.60
CA PRO A 120 -40.73 1.16 -8.53
C PRO A 120 -41.89 1.79 -7.76
N ALA A 121 -42.29 3.02 -8.13
CA ALA A 121 -43.49 3.64 -7.60
C ALA A 121 -44.64 2.63 -7.74
N PRO A 122 -45.26 2.18 -6.63
CA PRO A 122 -46.12 1.01 -6.70
C PRO A 122 -47.43 1.38 -7.38
N ASN A 123 -47.54 1.08 -8.68
CA ASN A 123 -48.80 1.05 -9.39
C ASN A 123 -49.76 0.11 -8.63
N ALA A 124 -51.03 0.50 -8.49
CA ALA A 124 -52.02 -0.26 -7.74
C ALA A 124 -52.13 -1.72 -8.24
N LEU A 125 -51.95 -1.93 -9.55
CA LEU A 125 -51.93 -3.23 -10.20
C LEU A 125 -50.74 -4.13 -9.76
N ASP A 126 -49.54 -3.55 -9.58
CA ASP A 126 -48.37 -4.31 -9.13
C ASP A 126 -48.52 -4.79 -7.69
N ARG A 127 -49.19 -4.02 -6.83
CA ARG A 127 -49.49 -4.43 -5.45
C ARG A 127 -50.44 -5.64 -5.41
N LEU A 128 -51.46 -5.65 -6.26
CA LEU A 128 -52.43 -6.75 -6.35
C LEU A 128 -51.79 -8.01 -6.95
N LEU A 129 -51.01 -7.88 -8.03
CA LEU A 129 -50.24 -8.98 -8.61
C LEU A 129 -49.21 -9.56 -7.62
N HIS A 130 -48.68 -8.74 -6.71
CA HIS A 130 -47.75 -9.20 -5.68
C HIS A 130 -48.40 -10.02 -4.57
N GLN A 131 -49.64 -9.70 -4.20
CA GLN A 131 -50.39 -10.44 -3.19
C GLN A 131 -50.92 -11.77 -3.75
N ALA A 132 -51.25 -11.81 -5.05
CA ALA A 132 -51.72 -13.01 -5.75
C ALA A 132 -50.60 -13.98 -6.19
N ALA A 133 -49.32 -13.56 -6.15
CA ALA A 133 -48.22 -14.40 -6.60
C ALA A 133 -47.92 -15.58 -5.63
N PRO A 134 -47.62 -16.79 -6.15
CA PRO A 134 -47.18 -17.93 -5.36
C PRO A 134 -45.97 -17.61 -4.47
N TRP A 135 -45.85 -18.27 -3.31
CA TRP A 135 -44.75 -18.04 -2.36
C TRP A 135 -43.33 -18.17 -2.99
N PRO A 136 -43.05 -19.08 -3.95
CA PRO A 136 -41.72 -19.17 -4.56
C PRO A 136 -41.38 -17.94 -5.41
N VAL A 137 -42.38 -17.39 -6.10
CA VAL A 137 -42.23 -16.18 -6.92
C VAL A 137 -42.04 -14.94 -6.03
N ARG A 138 -42.71 -14.90 -4.88
CA ARG A 138 -42.52 -13.82 -3.90
C ARG A 138 -41.12 -13.88 -3.28
N LEU A 139 -40.65 -15.08 -2.93
CA LEU A 139 -39.32 -15.30 -2.39
C LEU A 139 -38.23 -14.95 -3.41
N SER A 140 -38.33 -15.41 -4.66
CA SER A 140 -37.33 -15.10 -5.70
C SER A 140 -37.25 -13.61 -6.01
N ARG A 141 -38.40 -12.91 -6.07
CA ARG A 141 -38.44 -11.46 -6.24
C ARG A 141 -37.85 -10.72 -5.03
N ALA A 142 -38.11 -11.18 -3.81
CA ALA A 142 -37.53 -10.61 -2.60
C ALA A 142 -36.01 -10.79 -2.56
N LEU A 143 -35.52 -11.99 -2.86
CA LEU A 143 -34.08 -12.30 -2.93
C LEU A 143 -33.38 -11.47 -4.00
N ARG A 144 -33.95 -11.37 -5.21
CA ARG A 144 -33.39 -10.55 -6.30
C ARG A 144 -33.31 -9.08 -5.92
N ARG A 145 -34.33 -8.54 -5.24
CA ARG A 145 -34.30 -7.15 -4.75
C ARG A 145 -33.23 -6.95 -3.70
N TRP A 146 -33.15 -7.86 -2.73
CA TRP A 146 -32.13 -7.80 -1.69
C TRP A 146 -30.73 -7.84 -2.30
N ALA A 147 -30.47 -8.78 -3.22
CA ALA A 147 -29.22 -8.86 -3.95
C ALA A 147 -28.91 -7.57 -4.72
N ALA A 148 -29.88 -7.01 -5.45
CA ALA A 148 -29.71 -5.74 -6.15
C ALA A 148 -29.38 -4.58 -5.20
N GLN A 149 -30.05 -4.50 -4.03
CA GLN A 149 -29.78 -3.47 -3.03
C GLN A 149 -28.38 -3.59 -2.42
N VAL A 150 -27.96 -4.81 -2.07
CA VAL A 150 -26.63 -5.06 -1.50
C VAL A 150 -25.53 -4.79 -2.53
N THR A 151 -25.72 -5.19 -3.79
CA THR A 151 -24.75 -4.91 -4.85
C THR A 151 -24.67 -3.41 -5.16
N LEU A 152 -25.80 -2.70 -5.23
CA LEU A 152 -25.80 -1.25 -5.47
C LEU A 152 -25.17 -0.49 -4.29
N ALA A 153 -25.42 -0.93 -3.06
CA ALA A 153 -24.75 -0.42 -1.86
C ALA A 153 -23.24 -0.61 -1.93
N SER A 154 -22.80 -1.84 -2.21
CA SER A 154 -21.40 -2.21 -2.33
C SER A 154 -20.71 -1.38 -3.41
N LEU A 155 -21.35 -1.22 -4.57
CA LEU A 155 -20.84 -0.41 -5.67
C LEU A 155 -20.73 1.07 -5.29
N ALA A 156 -21.76 1.66 -4.68
CA ALA A 156 -21.75 3.07 -4.28
C ALA A 156 -20.64 3.34 -3.24
N VAL A 157 -20.52 2.47 -2.23
CA VAL A 157 -19.46 2.56 -1.23
C VAL A 157 -18.09 2.42 -1.90
N CYS A 158 -17.92 1.44 -2.78
CA CYS A 158 -16.65 1.20 -3.48
C CYS A 158 -16.25 2.39 -4.36
N LEU A 159 -17.19 3.00 -5.10
CA LEU A 159 -16.92 4.13 -5.97
C LEU A 159 -16.52 5.39 -5.20
N VAL A 160 -17.13 5.64 -4.05
CA VAL A 160 -16.83 6.83 -3.23
C VAL A 160 -15.58 6.63 -2.38
N THR A 161 -15.31 5.41 -1.91
CA THR A 161 -14.14 5.10 -1.08
C THR A 161 -12.89 4.80 -1.90
N SER A 162 -13.01 4.35 -3.16
CA SER A 162 -11.86 3.91 -3.96
C SER A 162 -10.79 4.98 -4.16
N PRO A 163 -11.07 6.29 -4.38
CA PRO A 163 -9.98 7.25 -4.58
C PRO A 163 -9.13 7.45 -3.32
N LEU A 164 -9.75 7.36 -2.14
CA LEU A 164 -9.03 7.39 -0.87
C LEU A 164 -8.24 6.10 -0.64
N VAL A 165 -8.81 4.94 -0.96
CA VAL A 165 -8.10 3.66 -0.88
C VAL A 165 -6.89 3.66 -1.82
N MET A 166 -7.06 4.13 -3.06
CA MET A 166 -5.98 4.26 -4.04
C MET A 166 -4.90 5.24 -3.58
N ALA A 167 -5.28 6.39 -3.01
CA ALA A 167 -4.34 7.40 -2.52
C ALA A 167 -3.49 6.95 -1.32
N ARG A 168 -3.97 5.99 -0.53
CA ARG A 168 -3.32 5.55 0.71
C ARG A 168 -2.66 4.18 0.60
N PHE A 169 -3.27 3.27 -0.15
CA PHE A 169 -2.81 1.89 -0.30
C PHE A 169 -2.27 1.56 -1.69
N HIS A 170 -2.35 2.49 -2.66
CA HIS A 170 -1.91 2.29 -4.04
C HIS A 170 -2.54 1.06 -4.70
N LEU A 171 -3.78 0.78 -4.31
CA LEU A 171 -4.52 -0.43 -4.65
C LEU A 171 -5.89 -0.08 -5.22
N ALA A 172 -6.23 -0.67 -6.36
CA ALA A 172 -7.61 -0.78 -6.82
C ALA A 172 -8.02 -2.24 -6.93
N SER A 173 -9.15 -2.55 -6.32
CA SER A 173 -9.68 -3.91 -6.27
C SER A 173 -11.13 -3.91 -6.76
N PRO A 174 -11.37 -3.98 -8.08
CA PRO A 174 -12.73 -4.06 -8.62
C PRO A 174 -13.49 -5.27 -8.08
N ILE A 175 -12.78 -6.37 -7.81
CA ILE A 175 -13.35 -7.58 -7.21
C ILE A 175 -13.93 -7.34 -5.81
N ALA A 176 -13.51 -6.28 -5.12
CA ALA A 176 -14.07 -5.90 -3.81
C ALA A 176 -15.59 -5.68 -3.87
N VAL A 177 -16.15 -5.22 -4.99
CA VAL A 177 -17.61 -5.04 -5.12
C VAL A 177 -18.34 -6.36 -4.93
N VAL A 178 -17.84 -7.43 -5.55
CA VAL A 178 -18.41 -8.79 -5.47
C VAL A 178 -18.08 -9.42 -4.13
N LEU A 179 -16.82 -9.32 -3.69
CA LEU A 179 -16.38 -9.89 -2.42
C LEU A 179 -17.14 -9.31 -1.23
N ASN A 180 -17.39 -8.00 -1.19
CA ASN A 180 -18.15 -7.38 -0.11
C ASN A 180 -19.58 -7.95 0.01
N CYS A 181 -20.19 -8.38 -1.10
CA CYS A 181 -21.50 -9.03 -1.09
C CYS A 181 -21.43 -10.49 -0.59
N VAL A 182 -20.42 -11.23 -1.05
CA VAL A 182 -20.31 -12.68 -0.78
C VAL A 182 -19.73 -12.95 0.60
N VAL A 183 -18.68 -12.24 1.00
CA VAL A 183 -17.90 -12.48 2.22
C VAL A 183 -18.70 -12.16 3.50
N TRP A 184 -19.66 -11.24 3.41
CA TRP A 184 -20.54 -10.89 4.54
C TRP A 184 -21.25 -12.13 5.13
N PHE A 185 -21.72 -13.06 4.29
CA PHE A 185 -22.50 -14.21 4.74
C PHE A 185 -21.69 -15.19 5.62
N PRO A 186 -20.56 -15.77 5.16
CA PRO A 186 -19.73 -16.62 6.00
C PRO A 186 -19.17 -15.87 7.21
N MET A 187 -18.89 -14.56 7.08
CA MET A 187 -18.46 -13.75 8.24
C MET A 187 -19.54 -13.65 9.32
N ALA A 188 -20.80 -13.39 8.94
CA ALA A 188 -21.91 -13.30 9.88
C ALA A 188 -22.18 -14.65 10.58
N LEU A 189 -22.06 -15.76 9.85
CA LEU A 189 -22.18 -17.11 10.42
C LEU A 189 -21.02 -17.43 11.36
N ALA A 190 -19.77 -17.17 10.95
CA ALA A 190 -18.59 -17.37 11.78
C ALA A 190 -18.74 -16.64 13.11
N MET A 191 -19.18 -15.38 13.07
CA MET A 191 -19.33 -14.61 14.28
C MET A 191 -20.53 -15.05 15.15
N LEU A 192 -21.67 -15.40 14.54
CA LEU A 192 -22.81 -15.96 15.28
C LEU A 192 -22.41 -17.24 16.02
N PHE A 193 -21.84 -18.20 15.31
CA PHE A 193 -21.44 -19.47 15.90
C PHE A 193 -20.25 -19.33 16.86
N GLY A 194 -19.35 -18.37 16.62
CA GLY A 194 -18.30 -18.01 17.56
C GLY A 194 -18.88 -17.51 18.90
N PHE A 195 -19.84 -16.58 18.87
CA PHE A 195 -20.51 -16.13 20.10
C PHE A 195 -21.30 -17.26 20.78
N LEU A 196 -22.02 -18.08 20.03
CA LEU A 196 -22.75 -19.22 20.59
C LEU A 196 -21.81 -20.24 21.23
N THR A 197 -20.64 -20.48 20.63
CA THR A 197 -19.59 -21.33 21.20
C THR A 197 -19.11 -20.78 22.54
N LEU A 198 -18.86 -19.47 22.63
CA LEU A 198 -18.45 -18.81 23.88
C LEU A 198 -19.54 -18.88 24.97
N LEU A 199 -20.80 -18.67 24.61
CA LEU A 199 -21.90 -18.63 25.58
C LEU A 199 -22.33 -20.02 26.06
N VAL A 200 -22.36 -21.00 25.15
CA VAL A 200 -22.92 -22.34 25.40
C VAL A 200 -21.84 -23.34 25.75
N GLY A 201 -20.62 -23.19 25.22
CA GLY A 201 -19.56 -24.19 25.33
C GLY A 201 -19.12 -24.47 26.77
N GLY A 202 -19.21 -23.49 27.66
CA GLY A 202 -18.94 -23.69 29.10
C GLY A 202 -20.00 -24.51 29.83
N VAL A 203 -21.25 -24.54 29.34
CA VAL A 203 -22.38 -25.22 29.99
C VAL A 203 -22.68 -26.56 29.31
N PHE A 204 -22.62 -26.60 27.98
CA PHE A 204 -22.92 -27.77 27.15
C PHE A 204 -21.78 -28.01 26.15
N PRO A 205 -20.72 -28.74 26.53
CA PRO A 205 -19.52 -28.92 25.69
C PRO A 205 -19.81 -29.50 24.30
N SER A 206 -20.72 -30.47 24.19
CA SER A 206 -21.09 -31.09 22.91
C SER A 206 -21.82 -30.13 21.96
N LEU A 207 -22.59 -29.20 22.51
CA LEU A 207 -23.28 -28.18 21.71
C LEU A 207 -22.30 -27.04 21.35
N GLY A 208 -21.39 -26.71 22.27
CA GLY A 208 -20.27 -25.79 22.00
C GLY A 208 -19.36 -26.30 20.88
N SER A 209 -18.99 -27.57 20.87
CA SER A 209 -18.15 -28.15 19.80
C SER A 209 -18.85 -28.16 18.45
N ALA A 210 -20.17 -28.41 18.41
CA ALA A 210 -20.97 -28.32 17.20
C ALA A 210 -20.98 -26.89 16.62
N PHE A 211 -21.19 -25.87 17.46
CA PHE A 211 -21.08 -24.47 17.03
C PHE A 211 -19.64 -24.09 16.63
N GLY A 212 -18.64 -24.60 17.35
CA GLY A 212 -17.23 -24.41 17.00
C GLY A 212 -16.89 -24.97 15.63
N ALA A 213 -17.40 -26.15 15.28
CA ALA A 213 -17.23 -26.75 13.96
C ALA A 213 -17.89 -25.89 12.85
N LEU A 214 -19.09 -25.36 13.08
CA LEU A 214 -19.76 -24.45 12.14
C LEU A 214 -19.02 -23.12 11.97
N CYS A 215 -18.42 -22.61 13.04
CA CYS A 215 -17.54 -21.45 13.01
C CYS A 215 -16.29 -21.75 12.15
N GLY A 216 -15.63 -22.89 12.38
CA GLY A 216 -14.48 -23.35 11.60
C GLY A 216 -14.79 -23.49 10.11
N ALA A 217 -15.88 -24.18 9.76
CA ALA A 217 -16.34 -24.32 8.38
C ALA A 217 -16.62 -22.95 7.71
N SER A 218 -17.12 -21.98 8.47
CA SER A 218 -17.34 -20.62 7.96
C SER A 218 -16.03 -19.88 7.65
N PHE A 219 -14.99 -20.08 8.47
CA PHE A 219 -13.64 -19.54 8.20
C PHE A 219 -12.96 -20.24 7.02
N GLU A 220 -13.12 -21.55 6.88
CA GLU A 220 -12.62 -22.29 5.71
C GLU A 220 -13.27 -21.78 4.43
N ALA A 221 -14.60 -21.60 4.43
CA ALA A 221 -15.31 -21.00 3.30
C ALA A 221 -14.78 -19.60 2.96
N LEU A 222 -14.52 -18.77 3.97
CA LEU A 222 -13.93 -17.43 3.80
C LEU A 222 -12.55 -17.51 3.12
N ASN A 223 -11.69 -18.42 3.57
CA ASN A 223 -10.36 -18.62 3.01
C ASN A 223 -10.41 -19.09 1.55
N VAL A 224 -11.30 -20.05 1.23
CA VAL A 224 -11.49 -20.50 -0.15
C VAL A 224 -11.96 -19.35 -1.05
N ILE A 225 -12.95 -18.57 -0.61
CA ILE A 225 -13.45 -17.41 -1.38
C ILE A 225 -12.33 -16.40 -1.66
N ILE A 226 -11.51 -16.08 -0.65
CA ILE A 226 -10.41 -15.12 -0.79
C ILE A 226 -9.29 -15.68 -1.68
N ALA A 227 -8.94 -16.95 -1.52
CA ALA A 227 -7.92 -17.60 -2.35
C ALA A 227 -8.35 -17.64 -3.82
N SER A 228 -9.57 -18.08 -4.11
CA SER A 228 -10.11 -18.09 -5.48
C SER A 228 -10.19 -16.68 -6.08
N ALA A 229 -10.46 -15.65 -5.26
CA ALA A 229 -10.50 -14.28 -5.72
C ALA A 229 -9.11 -13.70 -6.05
N ARG A 230 -8.05 -14.19 -5.40
CA ARG A 230 -6.66 -13.78 -5.68
C ARG A 230 -6.23 -14.16 -7.09
N ASP A 231 -6.69 -15.32 -7.57
CA ASP A 231 -6.27 -15.88 -8.86
C ASP A 231 -7.06 -15.31 -10.05
N ILE A 232 -8.08 -14.48 -9.79
CA ILE A 232 -8.84 -13.81 -10.85
C ILE A 232 -7.98 -12.71 -11.47
N SER A 233 -7.58 -12.94 -12.72
CA SER A 233 -6.87 -11.95 -13.53
C SER A 233 -7.64 -10.64 -13.57
N GLY A 234 -6.98 -9.55 -13.17
CA GLY A 234 -7.59 -8.22 -13.08
C GLY A 234 -8.50 -7.98 -11.87
N GLY A 235 -8.53 -8.89 -10.90
CA GLY A 235 -9.25 -8.66 -9.64
C GLY A 235 -8.62 -7.55 -8.78
N CYS A 236 -7.31 -7.35 -8.92
CA CYS A 236 -6.51 -6.45 -8.11
C CYS A 236 -5.43 -5.78 -8.96
N TYR A 237 -5.29 -4.46 -8.84
CA TYR A 237 -4.29 -3.66 -9.55
C TYR A 237 -3.55 -2.76 -8.59
N TRP A 238 -2.22 -2.81 -8.66
CA TRP A 238 -1.35 -1.84 -8.00
C TRP A 238 -1.16 -0.65 -8.92
N MET A 239 -1.49 0.56 -8.44
CA MET A 239 -1.33 1.76 -9.25
C MET A 239 -1.07 3.02 -8.42
N PRO A 240 -0.44 4.05 -9.01
CA PRO A 240 -0.29 5.35 -8.40
C PRO A 240 -1.64 5.90 -7.94
N GLY A 241 -1.66 6.37 -6.70
CA GLY A 241 -2.85 7.01 -6.14
C GLY A 241 -2.97 8.45 -6.63
N PRO A 242 -4.19 9.03 -6.64
CA PRO A 242 -4.34 10.45 -6.90
C PRO A 242 -3.68 11.28 -5.80
N ASP A 243 -3.20 12.48 -6.14
CA ASP A 243 -2.62 13.40 -5.18
C ASP A 243 -3.66 13.92 -4.17
N ASP A 244 -3.20 14.40 -3.02
CA ASP A 244 -4.06 14.95 -1.97
C ASP A 244 -4.90 16.15 -2.45
N TRP A 245 -4.40 16.99 -3.37
CA TRP A 245 -5.18 18.11 -3.92
C TRP A 245 -6.35 17.63 -4.76
N TRP A 246 -6.13 16.57 -5.56
CA TRP A 246 -7.15 15.98 -6.41
C TRP A 246 -8.22 15.32 -5.54
N LEU A 247 -7.78 14.63 -4.50
CA LEU A 247 -8.64 13.95 -3.52
C LEU A 247 -9.49 14.94 -2.73
N LEU A 248 -8.89 16.04 -2.26
CA LEU A 248 -9.61 17.12 -1.58
C LEU A 248 -10.72 17.69 -2.48
N ALA A 249 -10.37 18.08 -3.71
CA ALA A 249 -11.34 18.62 -4.66
C ALA A 249 -12.43 17.62 -5.04
N PHE A 250 -12.12 16.32 -5.16
CA PHE A 250 -13.10 15.27 -5.40
C PHE A 250 -14.14 15.18 -4.28
N TYR A 251 -13.69 15.14 -3.01
CA TYR A 251 -14.62 15.05 -1.87
C TYR A 251 -15.36 16.37 -1.60
N LEU A 252 -14.78 17.52 -1.91
CA LEU A 252 -15.49 18.80 -1.89
C LEU A 252 -16.59 18.85 -2.96
N LEU A 253 -16.30 18.38 -4.18
CA LEU A 253 -17.29 18.27 -5.26
C LEU A 253 -18.45 17.36 -4.84
N LEU A 254 -18.15 16.16 -4.33
CA LEU A 254 -19.18 15.23 -3.85
C LEU A 254 -20.02 15.85 -2.72
N SER A 255 -19.38 16.50 -1.76
CA SER A 255 -20.07 17.15 -0.64
C SER A 255 -20.98 18.28 -1.11
N ALA A 256 -20.54 19.08 -2.08
CA ALA A 256 -21.34 20.13 -2.70
C ALA A 256 -22.56 19.53 -3.43
N LEU A 257 -22.36 18.49 -4.25
CA LEU A 257 -23.44 17.82 -4.98
C LEU A 257 -24.50 17.21 -4.06
N VAL A 258 -24.09 16.64 -2.92
CA VAL A 258 -25.02 16.06 -1.92
C VAL A 258 -25.75 17.16 -1.12
N SER A 259 -25.12 18.31 -0.91
CA SER A 259 -25.69 19.42 -0.15
C SER A 259 -26.70 20.26 -0.95
N LEU A 260 -26.62 20.21 -2.28
CA LEU A 260 -27.55 20.93 -3.14
C LEU A 260 -28.97 20.33 -3.08
N PRO A 261 -30.02 21.15 -3.10
CA PRO A 261 -31.39 20.66 -3.14
C PRO A 261 -31.61 19.71 -4.33
N ARG A 262 -32.32 18.60 -4.09
CA ARG A 262 -32.62 17.60 -5.13
C ARG A 262 -33.32 18.27 -6.32
N GLY A 263 -32.77 18.07 -7.52
CA GLY A 263 -33.33 18.62 -8.76
C GLY A 263 -32.71 19.94 -9.23
N THR A 264 -31.84 20.58 -8.44
CA THR A 264 -31.08 21.77 -8.89
C THR A 264 -30.20 21.49 -10.11
N ILE A 265 -29.42 20.41 -10.04
CA ILE A 265 -28.60 19.92 -11.15
C ILE A 265 -29.15 18.54 -11.53
N PRO A 266 -29.55 18.29 -12.79
CA PRO A 266 -30.07 16.99 -13.18
C PRO A 266 -28.95 15.94 -13.14
N LEU A 267 -29.30 14.69 -12.83
CA LEU A 267 -28.34 13.61 -12.57
C LEU A 267 -27.27 13.45 -13.66
N ARG A 268 -27.63 13.61 -14.94
CA ARG A 268 -26.69 13.55 -16.07
C ARG A 268 -25.52 14.54 -15.94
N TRP A 269 -25.78 15.75 -15.46
CA TRP A 269 -24.76 16.78 -15.26
C TRP A 269 -23.93 16.49 -14.02
N GLN A 270 -24.53 15.94 -12.95
CA GLN A 270 -23.77 15.48 -11.79
C GLN A 270 -22.79 14.37 -12.16
N VAL A 271 -23.25 13.37 -12.92
CA VAL A 271 -22.42 12.28 -13.43
C VAL A 271 -21.33 12.82 -14.35
N ALA A 272 -21.65 13.75 -15.25
CA ALA A 272 -20.67 14.38 -16.13
C ALA A 272 -19.60 15.18 -15.36
N LEU A 273 -19.97 15.90 -14.29
CA LEU A 273 -19.03 16.63 -13.44
C LEU A 273 -18.07 15.67 -12.72
N VAL A 274 -18.60 14.61 -12.12
CA VAL A 274 -17.78 13.60 -11.43
C VAL A 274 -16.87 12.87 -12.43
N ALA A 275 -17.41 12.45 -13.58
CA ALA A 275 -16.64 11.80 -14.63
C ALA A 275 -15.56 12.73 -15.21
N GLY A 276 -15.87 14.02 -15.41
CA GLY A 276 -14.92 15.04 -15.83
C GLY A 276 -13.78 15.21 -14.83
N TRP A 277 -14.09 15.23 -13.52
CA TRP A 277 -13.07 15.31 -12.47
C TRP A 277 -12.19 14.04 -12.41
N ILE A 278 -12.78 12.87 -12.59
CA ILE A 278 -12.04 11.61 -12.78
C ILE A 278 -11.11 11.72 -14.01
N GLY A 279 -11.59 12.30 -15.11
CA GLY A 279 -10.78 12.60 -16.30
C GLY A 279 -9.54 13.44 -15.99
N VAL A 280 -9.62 14.41 -15.07
CA VAL A 280 -8.46 15.22 -14.63
C VAL A 280 -7.35 14.34 -14.05
N ALA A 281 -7.67 13.29 -13.29
CA ALA A 281 -6.65 12.37 -12.77
C ALA A 281 -5.90 11.66 -13.89
N PHE A 282 -6.62 11.21 -14.93
CA PHE A 282 -6.01 10.57 -16.10
C PHE A 282 -5.12 11.54 -16.89
N VAL A 283 -5.54 12.80 -17.05
CA VAL A 283 -4.74 13.83 -17.71
C VAL A 283 -3.45 14.11 -16.92
N VAL A 284 -3.55 14.28 -15.60
CA VAL A 284 -2.38 14.50 -14.73
C VAL A 284 -1.43 13.30 -14.78
N GLY A 285 -1.97 12.07 -14.77
CA GLY A 285 -1.19 10.85 -14.94
C GLY A 285 -0.47 10.80 -16.29
N ALA A 286 -1.18 11.09 -17.38
CA ALA A 286 -0.61 11.12 -18.73
C ALA A 286 0.51 12.16 -18.87
N VAL A 287 0.32 13.36 -18.30
CA VAL A 287 1.35 14.41 -18.28
C VAL A 287 2.58 13.98 -17.47
N ARG A 288 2.39 13.25 -16.35
CA ARG A 288 3.51 12.72 -15.54
C ARG A 288 4.32 11.65 -16.27
N ALA A 289 3.66 10.87 -17.12
CA ALA A 289 4.27 9.80 -17.91
C ALA A 289 5.00 10.29 -19.16
N LEU A 290 4.91 11.58 -19.50
CA LEU A 290 5.68 12.14 -20.62
C LEU A 290 7.20 12.03 -20.31
N PRO A 291 8.01 11.61 -21.30
CA PRO A 291 9.46 11.63 -21.20
C PRO A 291 9.98 12.99 -20.73
N ARG A 292 11.03 12.98 -19.92
CA ARG A 292 11.66 14.20 -19.42
C ARG A 292 13.02 14.28 -20.06
N ASP A 293 13.39 15.41 -20.64
CA ASP A 293 14.73 15.60 -21.22
C ASP A 293 15.83 15.78 -20.14
N ARG A 294 15.83 14.90 -19.13
CA ARG A 294 16.79 14.85 -18.04
C ARG A 294 16.87 13.46 -17.43
N LEU A 295 18.04 13.12 -16.92
CA LEU A 295 18.29 11.91 -16.13
C LEU A 295 18.16 12.27 -14.64
N ASP A 296 17.25 11.62 -13.90
CA ASP A 296 17.12 11.79 -12.44
C ASP A 296 17.64 10.52 -11.74
N VAL A 297 18.73 10.62 -10.96
CA VAL A 297 19.21 9.55 -10.07
C VAL A 297 18.90 9.93 -8.62
N THR A 298 18.04 9.16 -7.96
CA THR A 298 17.58 9.44 -6.59
C THR A 298 17.99 8.34 -5.62
N PHE A 299 18.84 8.70 -4.66
CA PHE A 299 19.25 7.85 -3.55
C PHE A 299 18.21 7.97 -2.43
N LEU A 300 17.47 6.88 -2.16
CA LEU A 300 16.38 6.88 -1.20
C LEU A 300 16.87 6.74 0.25
N SER A 301 16.23 7.46 1.16
CA SER A 301 16.43 7.28 2.60
C SER A 301 15.64 6.06 3.10
N VAL A 302 16.12 4.86 2.79
CA VAL A 302 15.51 3.59 3.24
C VAL A 302 15.95 3.17 4.64
N GLY A 303 16.84 3.91 5.31
CA GLY A 303 17.37 3.54 6.62
C GLY A 303 18.76 2.93 6.49
N HIS A 304 19.01 1.79 7.14
CA HIS A 304 20.26 1.05 6.97
C HIS A 304 20.08 0.07 5.81
N GLY A 305 20.81 0.26 4.71
CA GLY A 305 20.57 -0.37 3.41
C GLY A 305 20.74 0.62 2.25
N CYS A 306 20.63 0.14 1.02
CA CYS A 306 20.81 0.94 -0.19
C CYS A 306 19.62 0.82 -1.15
N CYS A 307 19.27 1.94 -1.78
CA CYS A 307 18.34 1.96 -2.91
C CYS A 307 18.55 3.25 -3.71
N ALA A 308 18.96 3.12 -4.97
CA ALA A 308 19.06 4.22 -5.92
C ALA A 308 18.08 3.99 -7.08
N VAL A 309 17.27 4.99 -7.39
CA VAL A 309 16.31 4.97 -8.51
C VAL A 309 16.85 5.82 -9.64
N ILE A 310 17.08 5.23 -10.81
CA ILE A 310 17.52 5.89 -12.03
C ILE A 310 16.30 6.04 -12.95
N GLU A 311 15.79 7.25 -13.10
CA GLU A 311 14.74 7.60 -14.06
C GLU A 311 15.41 8.13 -15.33
N LEU A 312 15.39 7.34 -16.41
CA LEU A 312 16.00 7.66 -17.70
C LEU A 312 15.18 8.72 -18.45
N PRO A 313 15.80 9.49 -19.37
CA PRO A 313 15.11 10.55 -20.11
C PRO A 313 13.91 10.06 -20.93
N ASP A 314 13.97 8.81 -21.41
CA ASP A 314 12.91 8.17 -22.20
C ASP A 314 11.74 7.62 -21.36
N GLY A 315 11.80 7.77 -20.03
CA GLY A 315 10.77 7.30 -19.09
C GLY A 315 11.02 5.93 -18.49
N ARG A 316 12.06 5.19 -18.93
CA ARG A 316 12.43 3.92 -18.31
C ARG A 316 13.00 4.12 -16.91
N THR A 317 12.77 3.14 -16.04
CA THR A 317 13.22 3.18 -14.64
C THR A 317 14.09 1.98 -14.30
N ILE A 318 15.25 2.24 -13.71
CA ILE A 318 16.17 1.22 -13.21
C ILE A 318 16.32 1.41 -11.70
N LEU A 319 16.25 0.33 -10.96
CA LEU A 319 16.51 0.30 -9.53
C LEU A 319 17.89 -0.31 -9.29
N CYS A 320 18.73 0.33 -8.49
CA CYS A 320 19.98 -0.25 -8.00
C CYS A 320 19.85 -0.48 -6.50
N ASP A 321 19.82 -1.74 -6.12
CA ASP A 321 19.46 -2.24 -4.79
C ASP A 321 18.06 -1.81 -4.32
N ALA A 322 17.48 -2.65 -3.49
CA ALA A 322 16.21 -2.41 -2.82
C ALA A 322 16.24 -3.14 -1.49
N GLY A 323 17.00 -2.59 -0.54
CA GLY A 323 17.16 -3.26 0.74
C GLY A 323 17.13 -2.35 1.96
N HIS A 324 16.72 -2.96 3.07
CA HIS A 324 16.57 -2.33 4.38
C HIS A 324 16.84 -3.34 5.48
N MET A 325 17.80 -3.08 6.36
CA MET A 325 18.02 -3.84 7.58
C MET A 325 16.80 -3.70 8.51
N GLY A 326 16.00 -4.77 8.61
CA GLY A 326 14.76 -4.81 9.39
C GLY A 326 13.67 -5.61 8.68
N SER A 327 12.44 -5.08 8.68
CA SER A 327 11.30 -5.71 8.01
C SER A 327 11.38 -5.48 6.50
N PRO A 328 11.43 -6.56 5.67
CA PRO A 328 11.39 -6.45 4.21
C PRO A 328 10.19 -5.61 3.71
N ASP A 329 9.02 -5.78 4.33
CA ASP A 329 7.81 -5.05 3.99
C ASP A 329 7.90 -3.55 4.28
N ALA A 330 8.68 -3.13 5.29
CA ALA A 330 8.88 -1.71 5.58
C ALA A 330 9.78 -1.05 4.52
N GLY A 331 10.86 -1.73 4.12
CA GLY A 331 11.72 -1.30 3.01
C GLY A 331 10.94 -1.23 1.69
N GLY A 332 10.23 -2.31 1.36
CA GLY A 332 9.38 -2.41 0.17
C GLY A 332 8.31 -1.33 0.09
N ARG A 333 7.60 -1.04 1.19
CA ARG A 333 6.62 0.06 1.24
C ARG A 333 7.26 1.43 0.99
N THR A 334 8.47 1.66 1.48
CA THR A 334 9.18 2.92 1.29
C THR A 334 9.58 3.12 -0.18
N VAL A 335 10.18 2.10 -0.79
CA VAL A 335 10.58 2.14 -2.20
C VAL A 335 9.35 2.24 -3.11
N ALA A 336 8.35 1.38 -2.90
CA ALA A 336 7.11 1.39 -3.67
C ALA A 336 6.35 2.72 -3.55
N GLY A 337 6.27 3.29 -2.33
CA GLY A 337 5.66 4.60 -2.09
C GLY A 337 6.36 5.71 -2.86
N TYR A 338 7.70 5.69 -2.93
CA TYR A 338 8.44 6.62 -3.78
C TYR A 338 8.10 6.43 -5.26
N LEU A 339 8.19 5.19 -5.78
CA LEU A 339 7.91 4.89 -7.19
C LEU A 339 6.49 5.34 -7.60
N TRP A 340 5.48 5.02 -6.81
CA TRP A 340 4.11 5.46 -7.07
C TRP A 340 3.92 6.97 -6.94
N SER A 341 4.61 7.65 -6.02
CA SER A 341 4.58 9.12 -5.94
C SER A 341 5.15 9.79 -7.21
N ARG A 342 6.01 9.07 -7.94
CA ARG A 342 6.56 9.50 -9.22
C ARG A 342 5.70 9.09 -10.42
N GLY A 343 4.64 8.32 -10.20
CA GLY A 343 3.78 7.78 -11.25
C GLY A 343 4.37 6.55 -11.94
N ILE A 344 5.42 5.94 -11.37
CA ILE A 344 6.10 4.77 -11.94
C ILE A 344 5.25 3.53 -11.67
N THR A 345 4.96 2.76 -12.72
CA THR A 345 4.19 1.50 -12.66
C THR A 345 4.98 0.29 -13.14
N ARG A 346 6.09 0.54 -13.84
CA ARG A 346 6.99 -0.46 -14.41
C ARG A 346 8.41 -0.18 -13.98
N ILE A 347 9.15 -1.23 -13.65
CA ILE A 347 10.58 -1.18 -13.37
C ILE A 347 11.25 -1.96 -14.48
N ASP A 348 11.98 -1.28 -15.37
CA ASP A 348 12.57 -1.93 -16.53
C ASP A 348 13.72 -2.86 -16.14
N ALA A 349 14.50 -2.50 -15.11
CA ALA A 349 15.49 -3.39 -14.50
C ALA A 349 15.68 -3.14 -12.99
N ILE A 350 15.94 -4.21 -12.24
CA ILE A 350 16.44 -4.15 -10.87
C ILE A 350 17.87 -4.72 -10.88
N LEU A 351 18.86 -3.89 -10.61
CA LEU A 351 20.24 -4.30 -10.41
C LEU A 351 20.49 -4.56 -8.94
N VAL A 352 20.81 -5.79 -8.57
CA VAL A 352 21.24 -6.15 -7.22
C VAL A 352 22.76 -6.21 -7.19
N SER A 353 23.37 -5.42 -6.30
CA SER A 353 24.82 -5.28 -6.23
C SER A 353 25.50 -6.55 -5.72
N HIS A 354 25.00 -7.16 -4.64
CA HIS A 354 25.55 -8.38 -4.04
C HIS A 354 24.51 -9.13 -3.18
N ALA A 355 24.92 -10.26 -2.59
CA ALA A 355 24.06 -11.25 -1.94
C ALA A 355 23.72 -10.95 -0.46
N ASP A 356 23.86 -9.71 0.01
CA ASP A 356 23.47 -9.34 1.37
C ASP A 356 22.01 -8.88 1.43
N ALA A 357 21.29 -9.35 2.44
CA ALA A 357 19.84 -9.19 2.53
C ALA A 357 19.39 -7.72 2.58
N ASP A 358 20.20 -6.82 3.13
CA ASP A 358 19.92 -5.38 3.21
C ASP A 358 20.18 -4.62 1.90
N HIS A 359 20.49 -5.34 0.82
CA HIS A 359 20.53 -4.83 -0.56
C HIS A 359 19.38 -5.34 -1.44
N PHE A 360 18.73 -6.47 -1.12
CA PHE A 360 17.69 -7.03 -1.98
C PHE A 360 16.38 -7.45 -1.29
N ASN A 361 16.29 -7.39 0.04
CA ASN A 361 15.13 -7.97 0.74
C ASN A 361 13.77 -7.35 0.35
N ALA A 362 13.73 -6.13 -0.21
CA ALA A 362 12.50 -5.55 -0.72
C ALA A 362 12.16 -5.96 -2.17
N VAL A 363 13.07 -6.62 -2.89
CA VAL A 363 12.85 -7.04 -4.29
C VAL A 363 11.64 -7.97 -4.43
N PRO A 364 11.44 -9.03 -3.60
CA PRO A 364 10.24 -9.85 -3.67
C PRO A 364 8.94 -9.04 -3.51
N TYR A 365 8.92 -8.07 -2.60
CA TYR A 365 7.79 -7.17 -2.40
C TYR A 365 7.48 -6.34 -3.65
N LEU A 366 8.51 -5.91 -4.39
CA LEU A 366 8.39 -5.15 -5.64
C LEU A 366 7.94 -6.03 -6.82
N LEU A 367 8.47 -7.26 -6.94
CA LEU A 367 8.07 -8.22 -7.99
C LEU A 367 6.58 -8.57 -7.93
N GLU A 368 5.98 -8.57 -6.73
CA GLU A 368 4.54 -8.78 -6.56
C GLU A 368 3.67 -7.58 -6.97
N ARG A 369 4.25 -6.38 -7.09
CA ARG A 369 3.51 -5.09 -7.13
C ARG A 369 3.79 -4.23 -8.36
N PHE A 370 4.91 -4.45 -9.02
CA PHE A 370 5.32 -3.75 -10.22
C PHE A 370 5.54 -4.75 -11.35
N ASP A 371 5.30 -4.31 -12.58
CA ASP A 371 5.80 -5.04 -13.74
C ASP A 371 7.32 -4.83 -13.80
N VAL A 372 8.10 -5.90 -13.58
CA VAL A 372 9.56 -5.87 -13.58
C VAL A 372 10.07 -6.57 -14.83
N GLY A 373 10.84 -5.87 -15.66
CA GLY A 373 11.37 -6.41 -16.91
C GLY A 373 12.47 -7.45 -16.68
N GLN A 374 13.52 -7.06 -15.96
CA GLN A 374 14.65 -7.95 -15.65
C GLN A 374 15.26 -7.68 -14.27
N VAL A 375 15.83 -8.71 -13.66
CA VAL A 375 16.68 -8.62 -12.48
C VAL A 375 18.11 -8.93 -12.90
N LEU A 376 19.00 -7.96 -12.69
CA LEU A 376 20.40 -8.01 -13.05
C LEU A 376 21.23 -8.31 -11.81
N VAL A 377 22.09 -9.32 -11.87
CA VAL A 377 22.90 -9.77 -10.72
C VAL A 377 24.35 -10.04 -11.12
N ALA A 378 25.24 -10.07 -10.14
CA ALA A 378 26.61 -10.56 -10.35
C ALA A 378 26.59 -12.05 -10.76
N PRO A 379 27.54 -12.54 -11.59
CA PRO A 379 27.52 -13.91 -12.13
C PRO A 379 27.58 -15.01 -11.06
N VAL A 380 28.09 -14.67 -9.89
CA VAL A 380 28.34 -15.57 -8.76
C VAL A 380 27.25 -15.53 -7.68
N MET A 381 26.25 -14.64 -7.80
CA MET A 381 25.27 -14.40 -6.72
C MET A 381 24.43 -15.64 -6.36
N PHE A 382 24.02 -16.42 -7.36
CA PHE A 382 23.22 -17.63 -7.18
C PHE A 382 24.05 -18.92 -7.27
N GLN A 383 25.37 -18.83 -7.20
CA GLN A 383 26.24 -20.01 -7.26
C GLN A 383 26.59 -20.49 -5.85
N GLU A 384 26.47 -21.80 -5.60
CA GLU A 384 27.00 -22.41 -4.39
C GLU A 384 28.52 -22.24 -4.34
N ARG A 385 29.05 -21.69 -3.23
CA ARG A 385 30.48 -21.49 -3.00
C ARG A 385 30.97 -22.45 -1.94
N ASP A 386 32.08 -23.13 -2.20
CA ASP A 386 32.83 -23.97 -1.25
C ASP A 386 31.97 -24.99 -0.47
N GLY A 387 30.94 -25.57 -1.10
CA GLY A 387 30.05 -26.55 -0.48
C GLY A 387 29.08 -25.98 0.57
N GLN A 388 29.00 -24.65 0.69
CA GLN A 388 27.98 -23.97 1.48
C GLN A 388 26.77 -23.66 0.59
N ARG A 389 25.59 -24.06 1.07
CA ARG A 389 24.31 -23.69 0.45
C ARG A 389 24.11 -22.19 0.48
N LEU A 390 23.36 -21.66 -0.49
CA LEU A 390 22.95 -20.27 -0.49
C LEU A 390 22.23 -19.93 0.82
N GLY A 391 22.38 -18.69 1.29
CA GLY A 391 21.59 -18.21 2.42
C GLY A 391 20.10 -18.26 2.08
N ALA A 392 19.25 -18.60 3.06
CA ALA A 392 17.79 -18.73 2.87
C ALA A 392 17.15 -17.48 2.25
N ALA A 393 17.72 -16.29 2.47
CA ALA A 393 17.25 -15.04 1.85
C ALA A 393 17.50 -15.02 0.34
N VAL A 394 18.65 -15.51 -0.12
CA VAL A 394 19.01 -15.55 -1.54
C VAL A 394 18.20 -16.61 -2.28
N GLU A 395 17.99 -17.79 -1.66
CA GLU A 395 17.07 -18.81 -2.18
C GLU A 395 15.63 -18.27 -2.32
N ALA A 396 15.16 -17.52 -1.33
CA ALA A 396 13.85 -16.88 -1.39
C ALA A 396 13.75 -15.82 -2.49
N LEU A 397 14.83 -15.07 -2.74
CA LEU A 397 14.90 -14.13 -3.87
C LEU A 397 14.83 -14.87 -5.20
N GLU A 398 15.61 -15.93 -5.39
CA GLU A 398 15.60 -16.73 -6.61
C GLU A 398 14.22 -17.30 -6.89
N ALA A 399 13.57 -17.87 -5.86
CA ALA A 399 12.21 -18.37 -5.97
C ALA A 399 11.19 -17.27 -6.31
N ALA A 400 11.33 -16.07 -5.73
CA ALA A 400 10.47 -14.94 -6.03
C ALA A 400 10.64 -14.44 -7.48
N ILE A 401 11.87 -14.42 -8.00
CA ILE A 401 12.15 -14.07 -9.39
C ILE A 401 11.55 -15.12 -10.33
N ALA A 402 11.75 -16.41 -10.04
CA ALA A 402 11.21 -17.52 -10.84
C ALA A 402 9.67 -17.58 -10.86
N ALA A 403 9.02 -17.13 -9.78
CA ALA A 403 7.56 -17.01 -9.69
C ALA A 403 7.02 -15.75 -10.39
N SER A 404 7.88 -14.81 -10.79
CA SER A 404 7.52 -13.57 -11.45
C SER A 404 7.68 -13.65 -12.97
N ASN A 405 7.28 -12.60 -13.68
CA ASN A 405 7.54 -12.47 -15.12
C ASN A 405 8.93 -11.85 -15.45
N ALA A 406 9.73 -11.55 -14.43
CA ALA A 406 11.02 -10.87 -14.62
C ALA A 406 12.09 -11.84 -15.14
N GLN A 407 12.91 -11.38 -16.08
CA GLN A 407 14.04 -12.14 -16.59
C GLN A 407 15.25 -12.01 -15.67
N LEU A 408 15.83 -13.12 -15.23
CA LEU A 408 17.11 -13.11 -14.51
C LEU A 408 18.28 -13.04 -15.51
N ALA A 409 19.17 -12.05 -15.36
CA ALA A 409 20.36 -11.92 -16.20
C ALA A 409 21.60 -11.56 -15.38
N ASN A 410 22.75 -12.12 -15.78
CA ASN A 410 24.03 -11.83 -15.16
C ASN A 410 24.70 -10.66 -15.86
N VAL A 411 25.32 -9.78 -15.08
CA VAL A 411 26.12 -8.65 -15.59
C VAL A 411 27.57 -8.76 -15.16
N ARG A 412 28.48 -8.27 -15.99
CA ARG A 412 29.92 -8.35 -15.73
C ARG A 412 30.67 -7.12 -16.19
N GLU A 413 31.87 -6.96 -15.66
CA GLU A 413 32.83 -5.92 -16.01
C GLU A 413 32.96 -5.75 -17.54
N GLY A 414 32.90 -4.50 -17.98
CA GLY A 414 33.03 -4.11 -19.39
C GLY A 414 31.71 -4.11 -20.16
N GLU A 415 30.64 -4.67 -19.60
CA GLU A 415 29.33 -4.70 -20.24
C GLU A 415 28.64 -3.32 -20.21
N ARG A 416 27.95 -2.98 -21.30
CA ARG A 416 27.07 -1.82 -21.38
C ARG A 416 25.62 -2.29 -21.43
N LEU A 417 24.80 -1.81 -20.49
CA LEU A 417 23.40 -2.22 -20.41
C LEU A 417 22.59 -1.55 -21.54
N ALA A 418 21.97 -2.36 -22.41
CA ALA A 418 21.17 -1.89 -23.55
C ALA A 418 19.95 -1.06 -23.11
N ILE A 419 19.49 -1.24 -21.88
CA ILE A 419 18.36 -0.51 -21.28
C ILE A 419 18.63 0.98 -21.09
N GLY A 420 19.88 1.45 -21.21
CA GLY A 420 20.24 2.86 -20.99
C GLY A 420 19.80 3.83 -22.10
N GLY A 421 19.56 3.35 -23.33
CA GLY A 421 19.28 4.22 -24.47
C GLY A 421 20.42 5.23 -24.69
N ASP A 422 20.10 6.52 -24.64
CA ASP A 422 21.07 7.62 -24.75
C ASP A 422 21.98 7.77 -23.52
N VAL A 423 21.59 7.16 -22.39
CA VAL A 423 22.41 7.12 -21.18
C VAL A 423 23.37 5.93 -21.27
N SER A 424 24.65 6.17 -21.04
CA SER A 424 25.65 5.10 -20.98
C SER A 424 25.67 4.48 -19.59
N LEU A 425 25.15 3.26 -19.48
CA LEU A 425 25.16 2.43 -18.27
C LEU A 425 26.22 1.35 -18.40
N ARG A 426 27.34 1.47 -17.69
CA ARG A 426 28.50 0.57 -17.83
C ARG A 426 28.84 -0.12 -16.51
N ILE A 427 29.07 -1.42 -16.59
CA ILE A 427 29.46 -2.23 -15.44
C ILE A 427 30.99 -2.20 -15.30
N LEU A 428 31.49 -1.74 -14.16
CA LEU A 428 32.93 -1.67 -13.87
C LEU A 428 33.44 -2.86 -13.04
N SER A 429 32.56 -3.54 -12.32
CA SER A 429 32.81 -4.70 -11.46
C SER A 429 31.52 -5.50 -11.33
N PRO A 430 31.53 -6.82 -11.10
CA PRO A 430 32.70 -7.71 -10.98
C PRO A 430 33.14 -8.33 -12.33
N PRO A 431 34.35 -8.92 -12.43
CA PRO A 431 34.73 -9.74 -13.57
C PRO A 431 33.83 -10.97 -13.73
N ALA A 432 33.84 -11.60 -14.91
CA ALA A 432 32.96 -12.73 -15.24
C ALA A 432 33.12 -13.94 -14.31
N GLU A 433 34.35 -14.18 -13.83
CA GLU A 433 34.69 -15.27 -12.90
C GLU A 433 34.37 -14.93 -11.43
N GLY A 434 33.98 -13.68 -11.16
CA GLY A 434 33.90 -13.13 -9.82
C GLY A 434 35.27 -12.90 -9.19
N VAL A 435 35.25 -12.35 -7.99
CA VAL A 435 36.41 -12.12 -7.13
C VAL A 435 36.30 -13.07 -5.94
N PHE A 436 37.35 -13.84 -5.69
CA PHE A 436 37.42 -14.69 -4.50
C PHE A 436 37.41 -13.82 -3.24
N GLY A 437 36.54 -14.14 -2.28
CA GLY A 437 36.40 -13.40 -1.03
C GLY A 437 34.92 -13.27 -0.63
N SER A 438 34.58 -12.15 -0.01
CA SER A 438 33.20 -11.83 0.37
C SER A 438 32.33 -11.53 -0.86
N ASP A 439 31.02 -11.59 -0.68
CA ASP A 439 30.06 -11.15 -1.69
C ASP A 439 30.18 -9.65 -1.96
N ASN A 440 30.57 -8.87 -0.95
CA ASN A 440 30.93 -7.45 -1.08
C ASN A 440 32.04 -7.20 -2.12
N ALA A 441 33.04 -8.08 -2.20
CA ALA A 441 34.10 -7.99 -3.23
C ALA A 441 33.57 -8.25 -4.65
N ASN A 442 32.37 -8.82 -4.78
CA ASN A 442 31.65 -9.06 -6.02
C ASN A 442 30.55 -8.04 -6.29
N SER A 443 30.49 -6.94 -5.52
CA SER A 443 29.51 -5.87 -5.72
C SER A 443 29.52 -5.38 -7.16
N VAL A 444 28.33 -5.31 -7.76
CA VAL A 444 28.16 -4.72 -9.08
C VAL A 444 28.33 -3.21 -8.97
N VAL A 445 29.33 -2.69 -9.69
CA VAL A 445 29.60 -1.26 -9.76
C VAL A 445 29.10 -0.73 -11.09
N LEU A 446 28.13 0.19 -11.03
CA LEU A 446 27.49 0.80 -12.19
C LEU A 446 27.96 2.25 -12.36
N ALA A 447 28.57 2.53 -13.50
CA ALA A 447 28.83 3.89 -13.98
C ALA A 447 27.68 4.36 -14.89
N VAL A 448 27.08 5.48 -14.53
CA VAL A 448 26.00 6.14 -15.26
C VAL A 448 26.55 7.42 -15.87
N GLU A 449 26.55 7.53 -17.19
CA GLU A 449 27.08 8.69 -17.91
C GLU A 449 26.02 9.27 -18.85
N TYR A 450 25.76 10.58 -18.71
CA TYR A 450 24.83 11.32 -19.56
C TYR A 450 25.30 12.76 -19.73
N ARG A 451 25.29 13.29 -20.96
CA ARG A 451 25.71 14.66 -21.30
C ARG A 451 27.07 15.08 -20.69
N GLY A 452 28.02 14.15 -20.63
CA GLY A 452 29.36 14.38 -20.09
C GLY A 452 29.47 14.39 -18.56
N ARG A 453 28.38 14.10 -17.85
CA ARG A 453 28.33 13.96 -16.39
C ARG A 453 28.25 12.50 -15.97
N ARG A 454 28.86 12.16 -14.84
CA ARG A 454 29.04 10.78 -14.38
C ARG A 454 28.61 10.59 -12.93
N ILE A 455 27.87 9.51 -12.71
CA ILE A 455 27.45 9.05 -11.38
C ILE A 455 27.94 7.62 -11.20
N LEU A 456 28.56 7.32 -10.07
CA LEU A 456 29.06 5.98 -9.74
C LEU A 456 28.31 5.37 -8.57
N ILE A 457 27.70 4.21 -8.82
CA ILE A 457 26.96 3.42 -7.84
C ILE A 457 27.79 2.18 -7.53
N THR A 458 28.23 2.04 -6.29
CA THR A 458 29.30 1.10 -5.91
C THR A 458 28.84 -0.13 -5.12
N GLY A 459 27.60 -0.13 -4.62
CA GLY A 459 27.15 -1.14 -3.66
C GLY A 459 28.04 -1.14 -2.41
N ASP A 460 28.34 -2.33 -1.89
CA ASP A 460 29.19 -2.49 -0.71
C ASP A 460 30.61 -2.94 -1.08
N LEU A 461 31.11 -2.45 -2.21
CA LEU A 461 32.44 -2.83 -2.69
C LEU A 461 33.53 -2.61 -1.64
N GLU A 462 34.25 -3.68 -1.32
CA GLU A 462 35.37 -3.65 -0.38
C GLU A 462 36.43 -4.71 -0.71
N GLY A 463 37.53 -4.70 0.05
CA GLY A 463 38.56 -5.74 -0.01
C GLY A 463 39.17 -5.90 -1.40
N ARG A 464 39.22 -7.15 -1.88
CA ARG A 464 39.88 -7.48 -3.16
C ARG A 464 39.20 -6.87 -4.38
N GLY A 465 37.87 -6.73 -4.35
CA GLY A 465 37.12 -6.09 -5.44
C GLY A 465 37.47 -4.61 -5.57
N LEU A 466 37.56 -3.92 -4.43
CA LEU A 466 37.98 -2.52 -4.36
C LEU A 466 39.42 -2.33 -4.84
N ASN A 467 40.37 -3.17 -4.37
CA ASN A 467 41.77 -3.07 -4.77
C ASN A 467 41.94 -3.21 -6.30
N ARG A 468 41.20 -4.13 -6.92
CA ARG A 468 41.21 -4.30 -8.38
C ARG A 468 40.72 -3.05 -9.12
N MET A 469 39.77 -2.30 -8.54
CA MET A 469 39.36 -1.02 -9.11
C MET A 469 40.44 0.05 -8.97
N LEU A 470 41.09 0.14 -7.80
CA LEU A 470 42.14 1.12 -7.53
C LEU A 470 43.41 0.90 -8.38
N GLU A 471 43.66 -0.32 -8.85
CA GLU A 471 44.73 -0.64 -9.80
C GLU A 471 44.49 -0.07 -11.21
N ARG A 472 43.27 0.38 -11.51
CA ARG A 472 42.92 0.99 -12.80
C ARG A 472 43.22 2.48 -12.81
N PRO A 473 43.33 3.11 -14.00
CA PRO A 473 43.41 4.56 -14.10
C PRO A 473 42.27 5.25 -13.35
N PRO A 474 42.53 6.40 -12.70
CA PRO A 474 41.51 7.19 -12.03
C PRO A 474 40.27 7.42 -12.90
N PHE A 475 39.10 7.37 -12.28
CA PHE A 475 37.82 7.49 -12.96
C PHE A 475 37.02 8.65 -12.37
N ASP A 476 37.19 9.83 -12.96
CA ASP A 476 36.53 11.07 -12.53
C ASP A 476 35.01 10.98 -12.65
N VAL A 477 34.31 11.36 -11.56
CA VAL A 477 32.84 11.34 -11.45
C VAL A 477 32.33 12.58 -10.75
N ASP A 478 31.12 13.03 -11.07
CA ASP A 478 30.49 14.16 -10.37
C ASP A 478 29.88 13.70 -9.04
N VAL A 479 29.17 12.56 -9.05
CA VAL A 479 28.48 12.01 -7.87
C VAL A 479 28.92 10.58 -7.60
N LEU A 480 29.38 10.33 -6.38
CA LEU A 480 29.78 9.01 -5.92
C LEU A 480 28.82 8.52 -4.82
N LEU A 481 28.23 7.33 -4.97
CA LEU A 481 27.69 6.59 -3.83
C LEU A 481 28.86 5.96 -3.07
N ALA A 482 29.05 6.35 -1.82
CA ALA A 482 30.11 5.80 -0.96
C ALA A 482 29.93 4.29 -0.81
N PRO A 483 30.99 3.48 -1.02
CA PRO A 483 30.90 2.03 -0.85
C PRO A 483 30.61 1.68 0.60
N HIS A 484 29.87 0.58 0.81
CA HIS A 484 29.63 -0.05 2.12
C HIS A 484 29.14 0.95 3.17
N HIS A 485 28.16 1.76 2.78
CA HIS A 485 27.58 2.82 3.60
C HIS A 485 28.61 3.82 4.18
N GLY A 486 29.77 3.97 3.54
CA GLY A 486 30.89 4.78 4.01
C GLY A 486 31.71 4.12 5.13
N SER A 487 31.74 2.79 5.19
CA SER A 487 32.59 2.04 6.12
C SER A 487 34.07 2.35 5.91
N LEU A 488 34.85 2.29 6.99
CA LEU A 488 36.31 2.42 6.91
C LEU A 488 36.97 1.21 6.23
N SER A 489 36.28 0.06 6.16
CA SER A 489 36.77 -1.13 5.45
C SER A 489 36.85 -0.94 3.93
N SER A 490 36.17 0.06 3.38
CA SER A 490 36.17 0.38 1.94
C SER A 490 37.19 1.45 1.54
N SER A 491 38.27 1.60 2.30
CA SER A 491 39.34 2.60 2.08
C SER A 491 38.85 3.97 1.54
N PRO A 492 37.97 4.70 2.27
CA PRO A 492 37.33 5.90 1.73
C PRO A 492 38.29 6.96 1.15
N PRO A 493 39.49 7.25 1.72
CA PRO A 493 40.41 8.24 1.15
C PRO A 493 40.96 7.85 -0.23
N GLU A 494 41.40 6.59 -0.38
CA GLU A 494 42.04 6.09 -1.61
C GLU A 494 41.02 6.05 -2.75
N PHE A 495 39.81 5.59 -2.45
CA PHE A 495 38.73 5.53 -3.42
C PHE A 495 38.23 6.92 -3.83
N ALA A 496 38.17 7.87 -2.89
CA ALA A 496 37.81 9.24 -3.21
C ALA A 496 38.88 9.94 -4.06
N GLN A 497 40.17 9.65 -3.86
CA GLN A 497 41.25 10.15 -4.72
C GLN A 497 41.23 9.52 -6.11
N TRP A 498 40.82 8.26 -6.21
CA TRP A 498 40.67 7.57 -7.49
C TRP A 498 39.47 8.08 -8.30
N ALA A 499 38.36 8.42 -7.64
CA ALA A 499 37.11 8.84 -8.28
C ALA A 499 36.93 10.37 -8.42
N THR A 500 37.68 11.16 -7.64
CA THR A 500 37.62 12.65 -7.59
C THR A 500 36.21 13.27 -7.57
N PRO A 501 35.28 12.81 -6.69
CA PRO A 501 33.90 13.27 -6.71
C PRO A 501 33.69 14.70 -6.23
N GLU A 502 32.72 15.42 -6.83
CA GLU A 502 32.22 16.69 -6.29
C GLU A 502 31.23 16.46 -5.14
N TRP A 503 30.35 15.45 -5.28
CA TRP A 503 29.42 15.02 -4.24
C TRP A 503 29.57 13.55 -3.89
N VAL A 504 29.51 13.24 -2.59
CA VAL A 504 29.52 11.87 -2.09
C VAL A 504 28.24 11.59 -1.35
N VAL A 505 27.42 10.69 -1.86
CA VAL A 505 26.20 10.24 -1.20
C VAL A 505 26.52 9.05 -0.31
N VAL A 506 26.14 9.14 0.96
CA VAL A 506 26.26 8.04 1.91
C VAL A 506 24.86 7.55 2.26
N SER A 507 24.49 6.39 1.71
CA SER A 507 23.24 5.71 2.09
C SER A 507 23.45 4.96 3.39
N GLY A 508 22.61 5.19 4.39
CA GLY A 508 22.69 4.48 5.66
C GLY A 508 21.92 5.14 6.79
N GLY A 509 21.81 4.44 7.92
CA GLY A 509 21.17 4.93 9.14
C GLY A 509 22.02 5.94 9.93
N PHE A 510 21.46 6.53 10.99
CA PHE A 510 22.14 7.52 11.86
C PHE A 510 23.37 7.00 12.62
N ARG A 511 23.68 5.69 12.55
CA ARG A 511 24.74 5.05 13.35
C ARG A 511 26.16 5.18 12.76
N GLY A 512 26.30 5.73 11.56
CA GLY A 512 27.61 5.91 10.91
C GLY A 512 28.46 7.02 11.53
N ASN A 513 29.78 6.98 11.31
CA ASN A 513 30.72 7.97 11.83
C ASN A 513 30.76 9.21 10.91
N LEU A 514 29.65 9.95 10.84
CA LEU A 514 29.45 11.06 9.91
C LEU A 514 30.58 12.09 9.94
N ALA A 515 31.05 12.46 11.13
CA ALA A 515 32.12 13.45 11.28
C ALA A 515 33.45 12.99 10.65
N LEU A 516 33.71 11.68 10.62
CA LEU A 516 34.89 11.12 9.98
C LEU A 516 34.77 11.16 8.46
N LEU A 517 33.61 10.80 7.92
CA LEU A 517 33.35 10.86 6.48
C LEU A 517 33.36 12.30 5.96
N GLU A 518 32.80 13.24 6.72
CA GLU A 518 32.89 14.69 6.44
C GLU A 518 34.34 15.16 6.34
N ARG A 519 35.23 14.68 7.22
CA ARG A 519 36.66 15.01 7.16
C ARG A 519 37.39 14.33 5.99
N VAL A 520 37.13 13.04 5.76
CA VAL A 520 37.83 12.26 4.72
C VAL A 520 37.47 12.75 3.32
N TYR A 521 36.17 12.87 3.03
CA TYR A 521 35.71 13.34 1.72
C TYR A 521 35.91 14.87 1.56
N GLY A 522 35.80 15.63 2.65
CA GLY A 522 36.13 17.06 2.64
C GLY A 522 37.60 17.34 2.32
N ALA A 523 38.52 16.46 2.71
CA ALA A 523 39.95 16.62 2.41
C ALA A 523 40.30 16.50 0.92
N VAL A 524 39.46 15.84 0.12
CA VAL A 524 39.58 15.77 -1.35
C VAL A 524 38.66 16.76 -2.08
N GLY A 525 38.04 17.69 -1.36
CA GLY A 525 37.18 18.73 -1.93
C GLY A 525 35.74 18.28 -2.23
N ALA A 526 35.35 17.07 -1.82
CA ALA A 526 34.02 16.54 -2.06
C ALA A 526 33.03 16.97 -0.97
N THR A 527 31.75 17.10 -1.33
CA THR A 527 30.65 17.43 -0.40
C THR A 527 29.89 16.15 -0.02
N PRO A 528 30.01 15.65 1.23
CA PRO A 528 29.30 14.46 1.66
C PRO A 528 27.84 14.77 2.04
N LEU A 529 26.91 13.98 1.51
CA LEU A 529 25.47 14.07 1.72
C LEU A 529 24.94 12.75 2.28
N HIS A 530 24.30 12.80 3.44
CA HIS A 530 23.81 11.60 4.12
C HIS A 530 22.29 11.47 4.03
N THR A 531 21.80 10.33 3.54
CA THR A 531 20.35 10.10 3.38
C THR A 531 19.60 10.15 4.71
N ALA A 532 20.23 9.73 5.82
CA ALA A 532 19.66 9.84 7.17
C ALA A 532 19.28 11.27 7.57
N ARG A 533 20.13 12.26 7.23
CA ARG A 533 19.93 13.68 7.59
C ARG A 533 19.12 14.42 6.53
N ALA A 534 19.47 14.23 5.25
CA ALA A 534 18.92 14.98 4.14
C ALA A 534 17.58 14.44 3.63
N GLY A 535 17.20 13.21 3.98
CA GLY A 535 16.13 12.50 3.30
C GLY A 535 16.65 11.87 2.00
N ALA A 536 15.81 11.78 0.97
CA ALA A 536 16.27 11.30 -0.32
C ALA A 536 17.15 12.37 -0.99
N ILE A 537 18.20 11.96 -1.70
CA ILE A 537 19.12 12.87 -2.41
C ILE A 537 18.96 12.59 -3.89
N ARG A 538 18.73 13.63 -4.70
CA ARG A 538 18.56 13.50 -6.15
C ARG A 538 19.67 14.26 -6.88
N ALA A 539 20.35 13.57 -7.78
CA ALA A 539 21.20 14.16 -8.79
C ALA A 539 20.44 14.16 -10.12
N SER A 540 20.21 15.34 -10.69
CA SER A 540 19.53 15.54 -11.97
C SER A 540 20.55 16.02 -13.00
N ILE A 541 20.64 15.35 -14.15
CA ILE A 541 21.51 15.74 -15.26
C ILE A 541 20.64 16.17 -16.44
N ASP A 542 20.78 17.42 -16.87
CA ASP A 542 20.08 17.99 -18.02
C ASP A 542 21.04 18.79 -18.92
N ALA A 543 20.52 19.68 -19.77
CA ALA A 543 21.34 20.49 -20.68
C ALA A 543 22.17 21.57 -19.95
N ALA A 544 21.75 21.99 -18.75
CA ALA A 544 22.44 23.00 -17.95
C ALA A 544 23.60 22.40 -17.13
N GLY A 545 23.61 21.08 -16.92
CA GLY A 545 24.66 20.36 -16.22
C GLY A 545 24.10 19.36 -15.22
N ILE A 546 24.78 19.19 -14.10
CA ILE A 546 24.34 18.35 -12.99
C ILE A 546 23.90 19.22 -11.81
N GLU A 547 22.76 18.89 -11.23
CA GLU A 547 22.23 19.53 -10.03
C GLU A 547 21.93 18.49 -8.95
N VAL A 548 22.47 18.67 -7.75
CA VAL A 548 22.21 17.79 -6.60
C VAL A 548 21.31 18.49 -5.59
N ARG A 549 20.14 17.89 -5.29
CA ARG A 549 19.14 18.42 -4.35
C ARG A 549 18.76 17.41 -3.29
N THR A 550 18.53 17.91 -2.07
CA THR A 550 17.98 17.11 -0.96
C THR A 550 16.46 17.21 -0.94
N LEU A 551 15.77 16.09 -1.04
CA LEU A 551 14.33 15.96 -0.89
C LEU A 551 14.06 15.72 0.61
N GLY A 552 13.94 16.81 1.36
CA GLY A 552 13.76 16.78 2.81
C GLY A 552 12.67 15.81 3.28
N ARG A 553 12.82 15.25 4.48
CA ARG A 553 11.83 14.33 5.06
C ARG A 553 10.46 15.01 5.17
N ARG A 554 9.51 14.65 4.30
CA ARG A 554 8.10 14.68 4.72
C ARG A 554 8.01 13.68 5.88
N ARG A 555 7.86 14.18 7.11
CA ARG A 555 7.56 13.34 8.27
C ARG A 555 6.23 12.64 8.00
N PHE A 556 6.27 11.47 7.37
CA PHE A 556 5.15 10.54 7.47
C PHE A 556 5.07 10.18 8.94
N ALA A 557 3.98 10.64 9.59
CA ALA A 557 3.67 10.26 10.95
C ALA A 557 3.66 8.74 10.99
N ARG A 558 4.47 8.17 11.90
CA ARG A 558 4.47 6.73 12.18
C ARG A 558 3.02 6.32 12.46
N GLU A 559 2.52 5.37 11.68
CA GLU A 559 1.23 4.70 11.92
C GLU A 559 1.25 3.88 13.21
#